data_AF-A0AAU5C9P6-F1
#
_entry.id   AF-A0AAU5C9P6-F1
#
_cell.length_a   1.000
_cell.length_b   1.000
_cell.length_c   1.000
_cell.angle_alpha   90.00
_cell.angle_beta   90.00
_cell.angle_gamma   90.00
#
_symmetry.space_group_name_H-M   'P 1'
#
loop_
_entity.id
_entity.type
_entity.pdbx_description
1 polymer ?
#
loop_
_entity_poly.entity_id
_entity_poly.type
_entity_poly.pdbx_seq_one_letter_code
_entity_poly.pdbx_strand_id
1 'polypeptide(L)' 'MKKLAATSAPAWWPLWLRCWGDPTCPPSTVFAAYNRYRGTKDTQVWPFADHGGGHGTERHTQLNRVKDQGLLPTRM' A
#
# COMPACT_ATOMS: atom_id res chain seq x y z
N MET A 1 17.41 -23.25 -3.63
CA MET A 1 17.30 -21.80 -3.31
C MET A 1 16.21 -21.19 -4.19
N LYS A 2 14.97 -21.07 -3.69
CA LYS A 2 13.89 -20.41 -4.45
C LYS A 2 14.18 -18.91 -4.41
N LYS A 3 14.53 -18.31 -5.55
CA LYS A 3 14.59 -16.85 -5.68
C LYS A 3 13.21 -16.33 -5.31
N LEU A 4 13.07 -15.69 -4.16
CA LEU A 4 11.90 -14.86 -3.87
C LEU A 4 11.87 -13.84 -5.00
N ALA A 5 10.93 -13.98 -5.93
CA ALA A 5 10.79 -13.07 -7.06
C ALA A 5 10.68 -11.67 -6.47
N ALA A 6 11.61 -10.78 -6.82
CA ALA A 6 11.48 -9.38 -6.48
C ALA A 6 10.18 -8.92 -7.15
N THR A 7 9.15 -8.68 -6.34
CA THR A 7 7.80 -8.38 -6.83
C THR A 7 7.89 -7.13 -7.70
N SER A 8 7.75 -7.31 -9.01
CA SER A 8 7.88 -6.26 -10.02
C SER A 8 6.52 -5.74 -10.50
N ALA A 9 5.42 -6.26 -9.93
CA ALA A 9 4.08 -5.76 -10.20
C ALA A 9 3.92 -4.32 -9.69
N PRO A 10 2.98 -3.54 -10.23
CA PRO A 10 2.56 -2.31 -9.58
C PRO A 10 1.85 -2.63 -8.27
N ALA A 11 2.28 -2.02 -7.17
CA ALA A 11 1.60 -2.13 -5.88
C ALA A 11 1.23 -0.75 -5.35
N TRP A 12 -0.04 -0.62 -5.00
CA TRP A 12 -0.49 0.40 -4.06
C TRP A 12 -0.22 -0.11 -2.64
N TRP A 13 0.34 0.74 -1.78
CA TRP A 13 0.56 0.40 -0.37
C TRP A 13 -0.36 1.24 0.54
N PRO A 14 -1.63 0.82 0.68
CA PRO A 14 -2.71 1.56 1.34
C PRO A 14 -2.65 1.56 2.86
N LEU A 15 -2.46 0.39 3.47
CA LEU A 15 -2.92 0.18 4.85
C LEU A 15 -1.79 0.13 5.88
N TRP A 16 -0.57 -0.22 5.45
CA TRP A 16 0.46 -0.67 6.38
C TRP A 16 1.52 0.38 6.69
N LEU A 17 1.73 1.39 5.84
CA LEU A 17 3.01 2.10 5.88
C LEU A 17 3.18 3.15 6.97
N ARG A 18 2.09 3.67 7.57
CA ARG A 18 2.08 5.10 7.92
C ARG A 18 1.31 5.52 9.15
N CYS A 19 0.81 4.59 9.93
CA CYS A 19 0.15 4.92 11.18
C CYS A 19 1.21 5.16 12.23
N TRP A 20 1.55 6.44 12.43
CA TRP A 20 2.59 6.86 13.37
C TRP A 20 2.32 6.35 14.80
N GLY A 21 1.05 6.07 15.12
CA GLY A 21 0.60 5.51 16.40
C GLY A 21 0.21 4.02 16.38
N ASP A 22 0.51 3.23 15.34
CA ASP A 22 0.18 1.79 15.34
C ASP A 22 1.26 0.95 16.06
N PRO A 23 0.97 0.35 17.23
CA PRO A 23 1.90 -0.56 17.91
C PRO A 23 1.97 -1.94 17.24
N THR A 24 0.96 -2.34 16.47
CA THR A 24 0.88 -3.66 15.82
C THR A 24 1.83 -3.75 14.64
N CYS A 25 1.85 -2.71 13.81
CA CYS A 25 2.69 -2.60 12.63
C CYS A 25 3.47 -1.28 12.66
N PRO A 26 4.58 -1.21 13.44
CA PRO A 26 5.34 0.02 13.59
C PRO A 26 5.76 0.57 12.22
N PRO A 27 5.68 1.91 11.99
CA PRO A 27 6.02 2.53 10.71
C PRO A 27 7.39 2.12 10.18
N SER A 28 8.37 1.91 11.09
CA SER A 28 9.72 1.48 10.73
C SER A 28 9.75 0.14 10.00
N THR A 29 8.95 -0.84 10.44
CA THR A 29 8.89 -2.17 9.84
C THR A 29 8.28 -2.12 8.45
N VAL A 30 7.26 -1.28 8.28
CA VAL A 30 6.58 -1.20 7.01
C VAL A 30 7.37 -0.35 6.02
N PHE A 31 7.94 0.79 6.44
CA PHE A 31 8.85 1.55 5.57
C PHE A 31 10.05 0.71 5.14
N ALA A 32 10.55 -0.21 5.98
CA ALA A 32 11.57 -1.17 5.57
C ALA A 32 11.07 -2.11 4.45
N ALA A 33 9.83 -2.60 4.52
CA ALA A 33 9.22 -3.41 3.46
C ALA A 33 9.00 -2.59 2.16
N TYR A 34 8.47 -1.38 2.26
CA TYR A 34 8.28 -0.49 1.12
C TYR A 34 9.59 -0.13 0.43
N ASN A 35 10.63 0.19 1.20
CA ASN A 35 11.95 0.50 0.64
C ASN A 35 12.56 -0.70 -0.10
N ARG A 36 12.28 -1.92 0.34
CA ARG A 36 12.72 -3.16 -0.33
C ARG A 36 11.88 -3.53 -1.56
N TYR A 37 10.67 -3.01 -1.69
CA TYR A 37 9.83 -3.26 -2.86
C TYR A 37 10.43 -2.63 -4.12
N ARG A 38 10.55 -3.42 -5.20
CA ARG A 38 11.23 -3.02 -6.45
C ARG A 38 10.29 -2.72 -7.62
N GLY A 39 9.01 -3.07 -7.54
CA GLY A 39 8.02 -2.68 -8.53
C GLY A 39 7.60 -1.22 -8.41
N THR A 40 6.80 -0.77 -9.37
CA THR A 40 6.16 0.56 -9.32
C THR A 40 5.33 0.65 -8.05
N LYS A 41 5.67 1.59 -7.18
CA LYS A 41 5.05 1.72 -5.86
C LYS A 41 4.64 3.15 -5.63
N ASP A 42 3.43 3.30 -5.11
CA ASP A 42 3.01 4.55 -4.51
C ASP A 42 2.27 4.29 -3.20
N THR A 43 2.17 5.31 -2.36
CA THR A 43 1.63 5.18 -1.02
C THR A 43 1.10 6.52 -0.50
N GLN A 44 0.07 6.49 0.38
CA GLN A 44 -0.48 7.64 1.13
C GLN A 44 -0.14 7.58 2.64
N VAL A 45 0.22 8.72 3.27
CA VAL A 45 0.50 8.83 4.74
C VAL A 45 -0.73 9.31 5.48
N TRP A 46 -1.04 8.63 6.59
CA TRP A 46 -2.11 8.96 7.53
C TRP A 46 -1.52 9.24 8.92
N PRO A 47 -1.06 10.48 9.21
CA PRO A 47 -0.28 10.78 10.42
C PRO A 47 -1.00 10.49 11.74
N PHE A 48 -2.33 10.52 11.74
CA PHE A 48 -3.19 10.38 12.92
C PHE A 48 -3.95 9.05 12.97
N ALA A 49 -3.71 8.15 12.04
CA ALA A 49 -4.40 6.86 11.99
C ALA A 49 -3.73 5.83 12.91
N ASP A 50 -4.53 4.84 13.33
CA ASP A 50 -4.11 3.65 14.07
C ASP A 50 -3.94 2.46 13.12
N HIS A 51 -3.95 1.23 13.62
CA HIS A 51 -3.87 0.02 12.78
C HIS A 51 -4.89 -0.02 11.61
N GLY A 52 -6.01 0.70 11.70
CA GLY A 52 -7.04 0.83 10.67
C GLY A 52 -6.68 1.74 9.49
N GLY A 53 -5.58 2.50 9.55
CA GLY A 53 -5.11 3.34 8.45
C GLY A 53 -6.11 4.42 8.04
N GLY A 54 -6.31 4.62 6.73
CA GLY A 54 -7.30 5.56 6.20
C GLY A 54 -8.77 5.13 6.39
N HIS A 55 -9.05 4.05 7.14
CA HIS A 55 -10.38 3.48 7.37
C HIS A 55 -11.21 3.38 6.07
N GLY A 56 -12.44 3.93 6.07
CA GLY A 56 -13.33 3.91 4.91
C GLY A 56 -12.79 4.66 3.70
N THR A 57 -11.96 5.68 3.91
CA THR A 57 -11.37 6.48 2.83
C THR A 57 -10.32 5.69 2.05
N GLU A 58 -9.59 4.79 2.73
CA GLU A 58 -8.52 4.01 2.11
C GLU A 58 -9.03 3.16 0.93
N ARG A 59 -10.20 2.53 1.11
CA ARG A 59 -10.81 1.73 0.06
C ARG A 59 -11.13 2.55 -1.18
N HIS A 60 -11.63 3.76 -0.98
CA HIS A 60 -11.95 4.67 -2.07
C HIS A 60 -10.68 5.09 -2.83
N THR A 61 -9.61 5.43 -2.10
CA THR A 61 -8.30 5.76 -2.67
C THR A 61 -7.73 4.61 -3.50
N GLN A 62 -7.78 3.37 -3.00
CA GLN A 62 -7.29 2.22 -3.73
C GLN A 62 -8.06 1.98 -5.04
N LEU A 63 -9.39 2.09 -5.01
CA LEU A 63 -10.22 1.95 -6.21
C LEU A 63 -9.92 3.02 -7.25
N ASN A 64 -9.75 4.27 -6.82
CA ASN A 64 -9.33 5.36 -7.71
C ASN A 64 -7.94 5.08 -8.29
N ARG A 65 -7.01 4.52 -7.52
CA ARG A 65 -5.69 4.16 -8.03
C ARG A 65 -5.73 3.11 -9.13
N VAL A 66 -6.53 2.06 -8.94
CA VAL A 66 -6.71 1.00 -9.94
C VAL A 66 -7.37 1.58 -11.21
N LYS A 67 -8.32 2.51 -11.03
CA LYS A 67 -8.93 3.27 -12.14
C LYS A 67 -7.89 4.09 -12.91
N ASP A 68 -7.07 4.85 -12.21
CA ASP A 68 -6.04 5.71 -12.83
C ASP A 68 -4.97 4.90 -13.56
N GLN A 69 -4.73 3.67 -13.12
CA GLN A 69 -3.83 2.72 -13.80
C GLN A 69 -4.48 2.02 -15.00
N GLY A 70 -5.77 2.26 -15.28
CA GLY A 70 -6.51 1.59 -16.36
C GLY A 70 -6.72 0.10 -16.14
N LEU A 71 -6.63 -0.37 -14.88
CA LEU A 71 -6.71 -1.79 -14.53
C LEU A 71 -8.12 -2.25 -14.14
N LEU A 72 -9.12 -1.39 -14.33
CA LEU A 72 -10.51 -1.77 -14.11
C LEU A 72 -11.00 -2.72 -15.22
N PRO A 73 -11.86 -3.69 -14.90
CA PRO A 73 -12.48 -4.53 -15.91
C PRO A 73 -13.32 -3.65 -16.86
N THR A 74 -13.09 -3.79 -18.16
CA THR A 74 -14.03 -3.31 -19.17
C THR A 74 -15.35 -4.07 -18.98
N ARG A 75 -16.47 -3.34 -18.87
CA ARG A 75 -17.80 -3.96 -18.83
C ARG A 75 -17.92 -4.94 -19.99
N MET A 76 -18.28 -6.20 -19.68
CA MET A 76 -18.80 -7.13 -20.67
C MET A 76 -20.20 -6.69 -21.09
#